data_AF-A0ABD3S6L1-F1
#
_entry.id   AF-A0ABD3S6L1-F1
#
_cell.length_a   1.000
_cell.length_b   1.000
_cell.length_c   1.000
_cell.angle_alpha   90.00
_cell.angle_beta   90.00
_cell.angle_gamma   90.00
#
_symmetry.space_group_name_H-M   'P 1'
#
loop_
_entity.id
_entity.type
_entity.pdbx_description
1 polymer ?
#
loop_
_entity_poly.entity_id
_entity_poly.type
_entity_poly.pdbx_seq_one_letter_code
_entity_poly.pdbx_strand_id
1 'polypeptide(L)' 'MSIFKFLFFCLISTFLFVSIVQAHESVEINEKRYSFDEQKIACGTCCARCNCVPPGTYGNFETCPCYASLTTHGGRKKCP' A
#
# COMPACT_ATOMS: atom_id res chain seq x y z
N MET A 1 27.55 -7.84 -42.75
CA MET A 1 26.46 -6.85 -42.50
C MET A 1 25.24 -7.38 -41.74
N SER A 2 25.18 -8.66 -41.35
CA SER A 2 24.04 -9.22 -40.56
C SER A 2 24.29 -9.34 -39.06
N ILE A 3 25.54 -9.57 -38.65
CA ILE A 3 25.92 -9.68 -37.21
C ILE A 3 25.64 -8.39 -36.45
N PHE A 4 25.94 -7.23 -37.05
CA PHE A 4 25.67 -5.94 -36.41
C PHE A 4 24.17 -5.71 -36.15
N LYS A 5 23.31 -6.12 -37.09
CA LYS A 5 21.85 -6.04 -36.94
C LYS A 5 21.32 -6.97 -35.86
N PHE A 6 21.90 -8.17 -35.75
CA PHE A 6 21.54 -9.12 -34.71
C PHE A 6 21.91 -8.61 -33.32
N LEU A 7 23.13 -8.09 -33.16
CA LEU A 7 23.57 -7.49 -31.89
C LEU A 7 22.70 -6.28 -31.50
N PHE A 8 22.35 -5.44 -32.47
CA PHE A 8 21.49 -4.29 -32.24
C PHE A 8 20.08 -4.71 -31.78
N PHE A 9 19.51 -5.73 -32.42
CA PHE A 9 18.20 -6.26 -32.03
C PHE A 9 18.22 -6.88 -30.61
N CYS A 10 19.27 -7.63 -30.28
CA CYS A 10 19.46 -8.18 -28.94
C CYS A 10 19.57 -7.07 -27.88
N LEU A 11 20.34 -6.01 -28.14
CA LEU A 11 20.51 -4.89 -27.21
C LEU A 11 19.21 -4.09 -27.01
N ILE A 12 18.44 -3.86 -28.07
CA ILE A 12 17.13 -3.19 -27.97
C ILE A 12 16.15 -4.04 -27.16
N SER A 13 16.10 -5.34 -27.45
CA SER A 13 15.20 -6.27 -26.77
C SER A 13 15.46 -6.28 -25.27
N THR A 14 16.70 -6.46 -24.84
CA THR A 14 17.05 -6.48 -23.40
C THR A 14 16.78 -5.14 -22.72
N PHE A 15 17.06 -4.01 -23.38
CA PHE A 15 16.78 -2.69 -22.84
C PHE A 15 15.29 -2.43 -22.60
N LEU A 16 14.43 -2.86 -23.53
CA LEU A 16 12.97 -2.79 -23.38
C LEU A 16 12.49 -3.67 -22.23
N PHE A 17 13.00 -4.90 -22.12
CA PHE A 17 12.65 -5.81 -21.02
C PHE A 17 12.99 -5.22 -19.64
N VAL A 18 14.18 -4.64 -19.47
CA VAL A 18 14.58 -4.00 -18.20
C VAL A 18 13.63 -2.84 -17.84
N SER A 19 13.28 -2.00 -18.81
CA SER A 19 12.38 -0.86 -18.60
C SER A 19 10.97 -1.30 -18.16
N ILE A 20 10.46 -2.40 -18.71
CA ILE A 20 9.17 -2.98 -18.33
C ILE A 20 9.20 -3.52 -16.90
N VAL A 21 10.26 -4.24 -16.51
CA VAL A 21 10.40 -4.82 -15.16
C VAL A 21 10.42 -3.74 -14.08
N GLN A 22 11.15 -2.64 -14.30
CA GLN A 22 11.20 -1.52 -13.35
C GLN A 22 9.83 -0.85 -13.17
N ALA A 23 9.02 -0.77 -14.22
CA ALA A 23 7.67 -0.23 -14.12
C ALA A 23 6.76 -1.13 -13.27
N HIS A 24 6.89 -2.46 -13.40
CA HIS A 24 6.07 -3.42 -12.65
C HIS A 24 6.29 -3.32 -11.13
N GLU A 25 7.54 -3.25 -10.67
CA GLU A 25 7.86 -3.15 -9.23
C GLU A 25 7.32 -1.87 -8.60
N SER A 26 7.27 -0.77 -9.36
CA SER A 26 6.73 0.49 -8.89
C SER A 26 5.22 0.44 -8.63
N VAL A 27 4.45 -0.33 -9.40
CA VAL A 27 2.98 -0.42 -9.24
C VAL A 27 2.62 -1.13 -7.94
N GLU A 28 3.29 -2.24 -7.61
CA GLU A 28 3.01 -3.00 -6.39
C GLU A 28 3.41 -2.23 -5.12
N ILE A 29 4.51 -1.48 -5.16
CA ILE A 29 4.94 -0.63 -4.03
C ILE A 29 3.96 0.53 -3.84
N ASN A 30 3.49 1.15 -4.92
CA ASN A 30 2.51 2.23 -4.84
C ASN A 30 1.15 1.76 -4.30
N GLU A 31 0.71 0.55 -4.65
CA GLU A 31 -0.54 -0.03 -4.12
C GLU A 31 -0.46 -0.26 -2.60
N LYS A 32 0.65 -0.86 -2.11
CA LYS A 32 0.88 -1.05 -0.67
C LYS A 32 0.95 0.28 0.07
N ARG A 33 1.61 1.29 -0.52
CA ARG A 33 1.71 2.64 0.04
C ARG A 33 0.34 3.30 0.15
N TYR A 34 -0.48 3.19 -0.91
CA TYR A 34 -1.83 3.73 -0.93
C TYR A 34 -2.70 3.13 0.19
N SER A 35 -2.64 1.81 0.39
CA SER A 35 -3.37 1.15 1.48
C SER A 35 -2.91 1.61 2.88
N PHE A 36 -1.60 1.81 3.08
CA PHE A 36 -1.07 2.30 4.35
C PHE A 36 -1.47 3.75 4.64
N ASP A 37 -1.46 4.62 3.64
CA ASP A 37 -1.86 6.02 3.77
C ASP A 37 -3.35 6.14 4.18
N GLU A 38 -4.23 5.28 3.66
CA GLU A 38 -5.63 5.20 4.09
C GLU A 38 -5.78 4.79 5.56
N GLN A 39 -5.06 3.75 6.01
CA GLN A 39 -5.06 3.35 7.42
C GLN A 39 -4.61 4.48 8.34
N LYS A 40 -3.56 5.22 7.96
CA LYS A 40 -3.03 6.32 8.75
C LYS A 40 -4.07 7.42 8.96
N ILE A 41 -4.82 7.76 7.90
CA ILE A 41 -5.90 8.75 7.97
C ILE A 41 -7.02 8.25 8.88
N ALA A 42 -7.47 7.01 8.70
CA ALA A 42 -8.52 6.42 9.53
C ALA A 42 -8.13 6.39 11.02
N CYS A 43 -6.93 5.90 11.34
CA CYS A 43 -6.37 5.91 12.69
C CYS A 43 -6.32 7.32 13.28
N GLY A 44 -5.85 8.32 12.52
CA GLY A 44 -5.82 9.72 12.95
C GLY A 44 -7.20 10.26 13.32
N THR A 45 -8.23 9.99 12.50
CA THR A 45 -9.61 10.43 12.82
C THR A 45 -10.19 9.72 14.04
N CYS A 46 -9.88 8.44 14.24
CA CYS A 46 -10.32 7.68 15.40
C CYS A 46 -9.60 8.12 16.67
N CYS A 47 -8.30 8.38 16.60
CA CYS A 47 -7.50 8.92 17.69
C CYS A 47 -8.03 10.28 18.14
N ALA A 48 -8.30 11.21 17.21
CA ALA A 48 -8.86 12.51 17.54
C ALA A 48 -10.25 12.42 18.22
N ARG A 49 -11.04 11.39 17.90
CA ARG A 49 -12.36 11.18 18.49
C ARG A 49 -12.32 10.49 19.85
N CYS A 50 -11.45 9.49 20.01
CA CYS A 50 -11.40 8.62 21.18
C CYS A 50 -10.25 8.91 22.15
N ASN A 51 -9.28 9.75 21.74
CA ASN A 51 -8.04 10.05 22.47
C ASN A 51 -7.27 8.81 22.96
N CYS A 52 -7.40 7.69 22.22
CA CYS A 52 -6.87 6.37 22.58
C CYS A 52 -6.59 5.58 21.29
N VAL A 53 -5.46 4.87 21.25
CA VAL A 53 -5.10 3.94 20.17
C VAL A 53 -4.63 2.62 20.83
N PRO A 54 -5.16 1.46 20.44
CA PRO A 54 -4.72 0.18 20.96
C PRO A 54 -3.22 -0.06 20.72
N PRO A 55 -2.50 -0.68 21.65
CA PRO A 55 -1.10 -1.03 21.45
C PRO A 55 -0.94 -2.15 20.40
N GLY A 56 0.17 -2.13 19.67
CA GLY A 56 0.50 -3.13 18.65
C GLY A 56 -0.06 -2.80 17.26
N THR A 57 0.16 -3.72 16.30
CA THR A 57 -0.25 -3.54 14.90
C THR A 57 -1.68 -4.06 14.64
N TYR A 58 -2.17 -4.99 15.46
CA TYR A 58 -3.50 -5.58 15.34
C TYR A 58 -4.01 -6.05 16.72
N GLY A 59 -5.32 -5.99 16.93
CA GLY A 59 -5.95 -6.47 18.15
C GLY A 59 -5.95 -5.44 19.28
N ASN A 60 -6.01 -5.94 20.53
CA ASN A 60 -6.02 -5.15 21.77
C ASN A 60 -7.16 -4.10 21.87
N PHE A 61 -8.24 -4.35 21.14
CA PHE A 61 -9.37 -3.42 21.02
C PHE A 61 -10.15 -3.25 22.34
N GLU A 62 -10.02 -4.19 23.26
CA GLU A 62 -10.52 -4.10 24.64
C GLU A 62 -9.83 -2.99 25.45
N THR A 63 -8.60 -2.60 25.08
CA THR A 63 -7.87 -1.51 25.74
C THR A 63 -8.45 -0.13 25.40
N CYS A 64 -9.04 0.02 24.20
CA CYS A 64 -9.71 1.25 23.77
C CYS A 64 -11.11 0.94 23.18
N PRO A 65 -12.15 0.75 24.03
CA PRO A 65 -13.48 0.35 23.56
C PRO A 65 -14.12 1.35 22.57
N CYS A 66 -13.89 2.66 22.75
CA CYS A 66 -14.34 3.69 21.81
C CYS A 66 -13.78 3.42 20.40
N TYR A 67 -12.47 3.21 20.28
CA TYR A 67 -11.79 2.94 19.01
C TYR A 67 -12.33 1.66 18.34
N ALA A 68 -12.65 0.64 19.16
CA ALA A 68 -13.22 -0.62 18.69
C ALA A 68 -14.66 -0.50 18.15
N SER A 69 -15.47 0.35 18.79
CA SER A 69 -16.91 0.49 18.52
C SER A 69 -17.26 1.33 17.28
N LEU A 70 -16.31 2.13 16.78
CA LEU A 70 -16.57 3.03 15.66
C LEU A 70 -16.76 2.25 14.36
N THR A 71 -17.89 2.52 13.71
CA THR A 71 -18.28 1.90 12.43
C THR A 71 -18.53 2.95 11.36
N THR A 72 -18.34 2.58 10.10
CA THR A 72 -18.75 3.38 8.93
C THR A 72 -20.26 3.27 8.74
N HIS A 73 -20.83 4.09 7.87
CA HIS A 73 -22.26 3.99 7.52
C HIS A 73 -22.67 2.60 7.00
N GLY A 74 -21.73 1.82 6.44
CA GLY A 74 -21.97 0.45 5.99
C GLY A 74 -21.82 -0.62 7.08
N GLY A 75 -21.72 -0.23 8.36
CA GLY A 75 -21.58 -1.16 9.49
C GLY A 75 -20.22 -1.86 9.60
N ARG A 76 -19.25 -1.49 8.75
CA ARG A 76 -17.87 -2.00 8.85
C ARG A 76 -17.11 -1.23 9.92
N LYS A 77 -16.14 -1.87 10.55
CA LYS A 77 -15.24 -1.19 11.49
C LYS A 77 -14.54 -0.03 10.79
N LYS A 78 -14.61 1.16 11.39
CA LYS A 78 -14.03 2.38 10.82
C LYS A 78 -12.54 2.49 11.09
N CYS A 79 -12.14 2.14 12.30
CA CYS A 79 -10.76 2.28 12.74
C CYS A 79 -9.98 0.99 12.39
N PRO A 80 -8.76 1.12 11.83
CA PRO A 80 -7.93 -0.04 11.50
C PRO A 80 -7.57 -0.82 12.77
#